data_AF-A0AAP0ICG0-F1
#
_entry.id   AF-A0AAP0ICG0-F1
#
_cell.length_a   1.000
_cell.length_b   1.000
_cell.length_c   1.000
_cell.angle_alpha   90.00
_cell.angle_beta   90.00
_cell.angle_gamma   90.00
#
_symmetry.space_group_name_H-M   'P 1'
#
loop_
_entity.id
_entity.type
_entity.pdbx_description
1 polymer ?
#
loop_
_entity_poly.entity_id
_entity_poly.type
_entity_poly.pdbx_seq_one_letter_code
_entity_poly.pdbx_strand_id
1 'polypeptide(L)'
;MCRGSSQDFKDYIAPSIRFRLWLPLKFSGRGSNDEDEVECYFSSVDLLDDDHSISSNLVINVVVGYRVGNQRYFFDEAPASAPDLLFTNATWTSPYQRSSNYNALERRARATRENIPLGLQVLLGAISTLTSQPEDPRSILIVIQMISEAARYWEIESRVRNNVEFSPDGYMIDLENNWGSLSAQIQMSDFLAFETEITIGDRVADNVNSFVIAGLYLMLFVCDNNPTASTTASSTNTSFDVPHLQLVTQQQQQQPNLLGVGGADDQTCNHSVDPRRRIMGRNGMCVDVEKFIYLDNNPIVLFPCKTSDFKNQFWTLGKNGRIQSLEKCLAASGTESGSSVVIHECETLDDNALRWAMSYTGELVNAHSGLALTAKDGTDASKLTLN
;
A
#
# COMPACT_ATOMS: atom_id res chain seq x y z
N MET A 1 -6.86 -5.10 -30.35
CA MET A 1 -7.43 -3.76 -30.64
C MET A 1 -8.37 -3.41 -29.48
N CYS A 2 -7.91 -2.66 -28.49
CA CYS A 2 -8.70 -2.35 -27.30
C CYS A 2 -9.76 -1.30 -27.63
N ARG A 3 -11.05 -1.64 -27.50
CA ARG A 3 -12.18 -0.69 -27.54
C ARG A 3 -12.88 -0.75 -26.19
N GLY A 4 -12.90 0.37 -25.47
CA GLY A 4 -13.62 0.48 -24.21
C GLY A 4 -14.97 1.20 -24.38
N SER A 5 -15.98 0.74 -23.65
CA SER A 5 -17.27 1.42 -23.47
C SER A 5 -17.28 2.20 -22.15
N SER A 6 -17.76 3.45 -22.22
CA SER A 6 -17.92 4.41 -21.13
C SER A 6 -18.97 3.95 -20.11
N GLN A 7 -18.57 3.73 -18.85
CA GLN A 7 -19.52 3.72 -17.73
C GLN A 7 -18.90 4.34 -16.45
N ASP A 8 -19.16 5.64 -16.31
CA ASP A 8 -19.34 6.50 -15.13
C ASP A 8 -18.74 6.05 -13.77
N PHE A 9 -17.55 6.55 -13.44
CA PHE A 9 -17.13 6.77 -12.05
C PHE A 9 -17.44 8.23 -11.68
N LYS A 10 -18.74 8.47 -11.44
CA LYS A 10 -19.43 9.67 -10.96
C LYS A 10 -18.56 10.90 -10.68
N ASP A 11 -18.67 11.82 -11.63
CA ASP A 11 -18.69 13.29 -11.53
C ASP A 11 -18.34 13.95 -10.19
N TYR A 12 -17.66 15.10 -10.31
CA TYR A 12 -17.43 16.16 -9.32
C TYR A 12 -16.04 16.20 -8.65
N ILE A 13 -15.03 16.51 -9.47
CA ILE A 13 -13.97 17.43 -9.04
C ILE A 13 -14.21 18.76 -9.78
N ALA A 14 -14.96 19.65 -9.12
CA ALA A 14 -15.41 20.96 -9.58
C ALA A 14 -16.35 20.97 -10.81
N PRO A 15 -17.37 21.87 -10.89
CA PRO A 15 -18.28 21.97 -12.04
C PRO A 15 -17.61 22.29 -13.40
N SER A 16 -16.32 22.62 -13.40
CA SER A 16 -15.56 23.12 -14.55
C SER A 16 -14.48 22.15 -15.06
N ILE A 17 -14.24 21.01 -14.41
CA ILE A 17 -13.27 20.01 -14.87
C ILE A 17 -13.94 18.62 -14.93
N ARG A 18 -14.05 18.06 -16.14
CA ARG A 18 -14.57 16.70 -16.35
C ARG A 18 -13.43 15.69 -16.31
N PHE A 19 -13.28 14.96 -15.22
CA PHE A 19 -12.40 13.78 -15.16
C PHE A 19 -13.09 12.60 -15.84
N ARG A 20 -12.65 12.21 -17.04
CA ARG A 20 -13.01 10.88 -17.60
C ARG A 20 -11.97 9.88 -17.14
N LEU A 21 -12.27 9.18 -16.05
CA LEU A 21 -11.45 8.06 -15.58
C LEU A 21 -11.81 6.81 -16.38
N TRP A 22 -10.88 6.30 -17.19
CA TRP A 22 -10.97 4.93 -17.69
C TRP A 22 -10.43 4.00 -16.60
N LEU A 23 -11.30 3.41 -15.77
CA LEU A 23 -10.86 2.32 -14.90
C LEU A 23 -10.32 1.17 -15.78
N PRO A 24 -9.23 0.48 -15.38
CA PRO A 24 -8.83 -0.74 -16.04
C PRO A 24 -9.87 -1.82 -15.75
N LEU A 25 -10.85 -1.94 -16.65
CA LEU A 25 -11.66 -3.15 -16.75
C LEU A 25 -10.79 -4.19 -17.45
N LYS A 26 -10.53 -5.29 -16.74
CA LYS A 26 -9.89 -6.49 -17.29
C LYS A 26 -10.73 -6.99 -18.46
N PHE A 27 -10.28 -6.77 -19.70
CA PHE A 27 -10.89 -7.33 -20.90
C PHE A 27 -9.96 -8.37 -21.50
N SER A 28 -10.25 -9.65 -21.29
CA SER A 28 -9.72 -10.71 -22.14
C SER A 28 -10.50 -10.66 -23.46
N GLY A 29 -9.85 -10.19 -24.51
CA GLY A 29 -10.39 -10.16 -25.87
C GLY A 29 -9.58 -11.09 -26.75
N ARG A 30 -10.16 -12.23 -27.11
CA ARG A 30 -9.53 -13.28 -27.94
C ARG A 30 -9.22 -12.72 -29.34
N GLY A 31 -7.94 -12.41 -29.59
CA GLY A 31 -7.42 -12.15 -30.93
C GLY A 31 -7.31 -13.46 -31.71
N SER A 32 -7.48 -13.40 -33.04
CA SER A 32 -7.61 -14.56 -33.91
C SER A 32 -6.32 -15.37 -34.15
N ASN A 33 -5.27 -15.20 -33.35
CA ASN A 33 -4.04 -15.98 -33.38
C ASN A 33 -3.54 -16.15 -31.92
N ASP A 34 -3.34 -17.39 -31.49
CA ASP A 34 -3.17 -17.84 -30.09
C ASP A 34 -1.80 -17.51 -29.42
N GLU A 35 -1.10 -16.42 -29.77
CA GLU A 35 0.22 -16.12 -29.13
C GLU A 35 0.46 -14.68 -28.62
N ASP A 36 -0.50 -13.75 -28.69
CA ASP A 36 -0.29 -12.39 -28.16
C ASP A 36 -1.46 -11.94 -27.26
N GLU A 37 -1.42 -12.32 -25.99
CA GLU A 37 -2.26 -11.70 -24.96
C GLU A 37 -1.59 -10.40 -24.48
N VAL A 38 -1.92 -9.27 -25.12
CA VAL A 38 -1.43 -7.94 -24.69
C VAL A 38 -2.33 -7.43 -23.57
N GLU A 39 -1.84 -7.50 -22.33
CA GLU A 39 -2.47 -6.87 -21.17
C GLU A 39 -2.21 -5.35 -21.16
N CYS A 40 -3.27 -4.54 -21.20
CA CYS A 40 -3.18 -3.07 -21.20
C CYS A 40 -3.53 -2.50 -19.82
N TYR A 41 -2.57 -1.88 -19.13
CA TYR A 41 -2.73 -1.32 -17.76
C TYR A 41 -2.71 0.22 -17.72
N PHE A 42 -3.21 0.90 -18.75
CA PHE A 42 -3.16 2.37 -18.78
C PHE A 42 -4.55 2.99 -18.84
N SER A 43 -4.84 3.82 -17.84
CA SER A 43 -5.96 4.76 -17.85
C SER A 43 -5.43 6.12 -18.34
N SER A 44 -6.11 6.81 -19.24
CA SER A 44 -5.79 8.21 -19.55
C SER A 44 -6.86 9.15 -19.01
N VAL A 45 -6.45 10.32 -18.54
CA VAL A 45 -7.30 11.40 -18.02
C VAL A 45 -7.13 12.60 -18.93
N ASP A 46 -8.19 13.07 -19.57
CA ASP A 46 -8.15 14.33 -20.33
C ASP A 46 -8.51 15.51 -19.40
N LEU A 47 -7.64 16.52 -19.31
CA LEU A 47 -7.92 17.77 -18.56
C LEU A 47 -8.35 18.88 -19.53
N LEU A 48 -9.66 19.11 -19.62
CA LEU A 48 -10.24 20.13 -20.48
C LEU A 48 -10.43 21.45 -19.71
N ASP A 49 -9.98 22.57 -20.30
CA ASP A 49 -10.35 23.93 -19.87
C ASP A 49 -11.45 24.45 -20.81
N ASP A 50 -12.45 25.17 -20.26
CA ASP A 50 -13.66 25.59 -20.99
C ASP A 50 -13.36 26.64 -22.08
N ASP A 51 -12.21 27.33 -22.02
CA ASP A 51 -11.80 28.31 -23.04
C ASP A 51 -10.77 27.77 -24.06
N HIS A 52 -10.12 26.63 -23.78
CA HIS A 52 -9.15 26.01 -24.68
C HIS A 52 -9.22 24.49 -24.53
N SER A 53 -9.60 23.78 -25.60
CA SER A 53 -9.62 22.32 -25.63
C SER A 53 -8.20 21.75 -25.50
N ILE A 54 -7.73 21.54 -24.28
CA ILE A 54 -6.45 20.87 -23.99
C ILE A 54 -6.76 19.39 -23.83
N SER A 55 -6.40 18.57 -24.82
CA SER A 55 -6.45 17.11 -24.68
C SER A 55 -5.11 16.60 -24.10
N SER A 56 -4.86 16.84 -22.82
CA SER A 56 -3.72 16.23 -22.14
C SER A 56 -4.18 14.90 -21.56
N ASN A 57 -3.90 13.80 -22.25
CA ASN A 57 -4.14 12.45 -21.72
C ASN A 57 -3.06 12.16 -20.65
N LEU A 58 -3.41 12.24 -19.37
CA LEU A 58 -2.54 11.96 -18.23
C LEU A 58 -2.81 10.54 -17.72
N VAL A 59 -1.76 9.72 -17.62
CA VAL A 59 -1.92 8.32 -17.20
C VAL A 59 -1.83 8.19 -15.68
N ILE A 60 -2.83 7.57 -15.02
CA ILE A 60 -2.81 7.38 -13.56
C ILE A 60 -2.15 6.05 -13.21
N ASN A 61 -0.96 6.15 -12.60
CA ASN A 61 -0.53 5.47 -11.36
C ASN A 61 0.85 6.00 -10.92
N VAL A 62 1.60 6.49 -11.89
CA VAL A 62 2.75 7.39 -11.76
C VAL A 62 2.59 8.27 -13.00
N VAL A 63 2.88 9.58 -12.94
CA VAL A 63 2.95 10.32 -14.22
C VAL A 63 4.14 9.75 -14.97
N VAL A 64 3.90 8.75 -15.82
CA VAL A 64 4.90 8.09 -16.66
C VAL A 64 5.23 8.97 -17.86
N GLY A 65 4.30 9.86 -18.22
CA GLY A 65 4.45 10.79 -19.31
C GLY A 65 3.19 11.60 -19.55
N TYR A 66 3.28 12.59 -20.42
CA TYR A 66 2.16 13.42 -20.85
C TYR A 66 2.33 13.82 -22.32
N ARG A 67 1.25 14.31 -22.91
CA ARG A 67 1.20 14.74 -24.30
C ARG A 67 0.79 16.20 -24.40
N VAL A 68 1.47 16.96 -25.26
CA VAL A 68 1.14 18.34 -25.61
C VAL A 68 1.05 18.43 -27.14
N GLY A 69 -0.14 18.67 -27.67
CA GLY A 69 -0.38 18.70 -29.10
C GLY A 69 0.02 17.38 -29.78
N ASN A 70 0.97 17.42 -30.71
CA ASN A 70 1.50 16.21 -31.36
C ASN A 70 2.80 15.68 -30.73
N GLN A 71 3.21 16.21 -29.58
CA GLN A 71 4.42 15.79 -28.89
C GLN A 71 4.06 14.98 -27.65
N ARG A 72 4.81 13.91 -27.40
CA ARG A 72 4.73 13.11 -26.18
C ARG A 72 6.05 13.12 -25.42
N TYR A 73 5.95 13.16 -24.11
CA TYR A 73 7.06 13.24 -23.17
C TYR A 73 6.92 12.09 -22.18
N PHE A 74 8.01 11.37 -21.94
CA PHE A 74 8.08 10.32 -20.93
C PHE A 74 9.19 10.64 -19.94
N PHE A 75 8.95 10.30 -18.68
CA PHE A 75 9.93 10.43 -17.62
C PHE A 75 10.88 9.22 -17.60
N ASP A 76 12.06 9.35 -16.98
CA ASP A 76 13.05 8.28 -16.82
C ASP A 76 12.50 7.13 -15.98
N GLU A 77 11.59 7.43 -15.05
CA GLU A 77 10.90 6.45 -14.20
C GLU A 77 9.77 5.72 -14.94
N ALA A 78 9.47 6.08 -16.19
CA ALA A 78 8.48 5.38 -17.00
C ALA A 78 8.97 3.97 -17.37
N PRO A 79 8.11 2.94 -17.36
CA PRO A 79 8.45 1.63 -17.89
C PRO A 79 8.93 1.72 -19.34
N ALA A 80 9.90 0.88 -19.72
CA ALA A 80 10.43 0.86 -21.09
C ALA A 80 9.35 0.59 -22.15
N SER A 81 8.27 -0.11 -21.79
CA SER A 81 7.11 -0.40 -22.65
C SER A 81 6.11 0.75 -22.76
N ALA A 82 6.18 1.76 -21.88
CA ALA A 82 5.23 2.87 -21.87
C ALA A 82 5.13 3.60 -23.22
N PRO A 83 6.22 3.88 -23.95
CA PRO A 83 6.14 4.56 -25.23
C PRO A 83 5.58 3.71 -26.38
N ASP A 84 5.57 2.39 -26.24
CA ASP A 84 4.97 1.48 -27.23
C ASP A 84 3.45 1.41 -27.05
N LEU A 85 2.95 1.76 -25.86
CA LEU A 85 1.55 1.61 -25.47
C LEU A 85 0.83 2.96 -25.34
N LEU A 86 1.54 4.05 -25.07
CA LEU A 86 0.98 5.36 -24.78
C LEU A 86 1.27 6.39 -25.86
N PHE A 87 0.25 7.16 -26.25
CA PHE A 87 0.34 8.25 -27.23
C PHE A 87 1.01 7.82 -28.54
N THR A 88 0.75 6.60 -29.01
CA THR A 88 1.42 6.00 -30.19
C THR A 88 1.19 6.78 -31.49
N ASN A 89 0.19 7.65 -31.53
CA ASN A 89 -0.10 8.57 -32.62
C ASN A 89 0.60 9.94 -32.51
N ALA A 90 1.46 10.16 -31.51
CA ALA A 90 2.19 11.40 -31.29
C ALA A 90 3.70 11.20 -31.50
N THR A 91 4.38 12.28 -31.91
CA THR A 91 5.82 12.29 -32.10
C THR A 91 6.53 12.21 -30.75
N TRP A 92 7.43 11.24 -30.61
CA TRP A 92 8.30 11.15 -29.45
C TRP A 92 9.27 12.35 -29.45
N THR A 93 9.27 13.11 -28.34
CA THR A 93 10.35 14.05 -28.02
C THR A 93 11.03 13.60 -26.73
N SER A 94 12.35 13.44 -26.74
CA SER A 94 13.10 13.17 -25.50
C SER A 94 13.25 14.49 -24.74
N PRO A 95 12.70 14.61 -23.53
CA PRO A 95 13.01 15.76 -22.69
C PRO A 95 14.49 15.79 -22.35
N TYR A 96 15.06 16.97 -22.10
CA TYR A 96 16.44 17.08 -21.61
C TYR A 96 16.52 16.73 -20.12
N GLN A 97 15.49 17.06 -19.35
CA GLN A 97 15.42 16.80 -17.92
C GLN A 97 14.23 15.89 -17.61
N ARG A 98 14.51 14.58 -17.54
CA ARG A 98 13.53 13.50 -17.68
C ARG A 98 13.02 12.89 -16.35
N SER A 99 13.46 13.34 -15.19
CA SER A 99 13.01 12.71 -13.93
C SER A 99 11.70 13.31 -13.40
N SER A 100 10.73 12.46 -13.04
CA SER A 100 9.52 12.81 -12.28
C SER A 100 9.71 12.69 -10.76
N ASN A 101 10.92 12.39 -10.28
CA ASN A 101 11.22 12.29 -8.86
C ASN A 101 11.10 13.66 -8.16
N TYR A 102 10.43 13.69 -7.01
CA TYR A 102 10.21 14.93 -6.24
C TYR A 102 11.50 15.70 -5.96
N ASN A 103 12.57 15.04 -5.51
CA ASN A 103 13.85 15.71 -5.22
C ASN A 103 14.49 16.33 -6.48
N ALA A 104 14.31 15.69 -7.63
CA ALA A 104 14.81 16.22 -8.89
C ALA A 104 14.00 17.43 -9.34
N LEU A 105 12.67 17.35 -9.24
CA LEU A 105 11.76 18.43 -9.60
C LEU A 105 11.92 19.64 -8.69
N GLU A 106 11.97 19.47 -7.36
CA GLU A 106 12.16 20.57 -6.41
C GLU A 106 13.48 21.32 -6.63
N ARG A 107 14.57 20.58 -6.91
CA ARG A 107 15.87 21.16 -7.23
C ARG A 107 15.82 22.03 -8.48
N ARG A 108 15.11 21.56 -9.52
CA ARG A 108 14.93 22.31 -10.78
C ARG A 108 14.01 23.51 -10.60
N ALA A 109 12.94 23.35 -9.82
CA ALA A 109 11.98 24.40 -9.50
C ALA A 109 12.55 25.45 -8.54
N ARG A 110 13.66 25.14 -7.86
CA ARG A 110 14.26 25.97 -6.79
C ARG A 110 13.24 26.29 -5.69
N ALA A 111 12.35 25.35 -5.41
CA ALA A 111 11.31 25.44 -4.40
C ALA A 111 10.95 24.02 -3.94
N THR A 112 10.72 23.85 -2.64
CA THR A 112 10.16 22.60 -2.09
C THR A 112 8.65 22.58 -2.27
N ARG A 113 8.04 21.41 -2.21
CA ARG A 113 6.58 21.25 -2.33
C ARG A 113 5.80 22.10 -1.33
N GLU A 114 6.26 22.25 -0.09
CA GLU A 114 5.56 23.10 0.91
C GLU A 114 5.51 24.58 0.50
N ASN A 115 6.44 25.02 -0.35
CA ASN A 115 6.54 26.39 -0.86
C ASN A 115 5.89 26.57 -2.24
N ILE A 116 5.14 25.58 -2.72
CA ILE A 116 4.39 25.62 -3.96
C ILE A 116 2.91 25.49 -3.60
N PRO A 117 2.11 26.56 -3.71
CA PRO A 117 0.68 26.47 -3.45
C PRO A 117 0.02 25.56 -4.48
N LEU A 118 -1.01 24.86 -4.05
CA LEU A 118 -1.89 24.01 -4.84
C LEU A 118 -3.30 24.59 -4.79
N GLY A 119 -4.09 24.32 -5.83
CA GLY A 119 -5.45 24.85 -5.94
C GLY A 119 -5.93 24.81 -7.39
N LEU A 120 -7.24 24.89 -7.60
CA LEU A 120 -7.81 24.70 -8.93
C LEU A 120 -7.25 25.69 -9.97
N GLN A 121 -7.14 26.97 -9.60
CA GLN A 121 -6.57 28.01 -10.47
C GLN A 121 -5.07 27.81 -10.70
N VAL A 122 -4.36 27.33 -9.68
CA VAL A 122 -2.92 27.02 -9.78
C VAL A 122 -2.69 25.84 -10.73
N LEU A 123 -3.56 24.83 -10.69
CA LEU A 123 -3.54 23.70 -11.62
C LEU A 123 -3.78 24.14 -13.07
N LEU A 124 -4.80 24.97 -13.32
CA LEU A 124 -5.07 25.49 -14.67
C LEU A 124 -3.87 26.29 -15.21
N GLY A 125 -3.26 27.14 -14.37
CA GLY A 125 -2.04 27.86 -14.72
C GLY A 125 -0.85 26.92 -15.00
N ALA A 126 -0.70 25.85 -14.23
CA ALA A 126 0.32 24.83 -14.45
C ALA A 126 0.12 24.08 -15.77
N ILE A 127 -1.11 23.67 -16.08
CA ILE A 127 -1.46 23.02 -17.36
C ILE A 127 -1.15 23.95 -18.52
N SER A 128 -1.60 25.21 -18.46
CA SER A 128 -1.29 26.23 -19.46
C SER A 128 0.23 26.42 -19.63
N THR A 129 0.98 26.42 -18.53
CA THR A 129 2.45 26.54 -18.58
C THR A 129 3.06 25.35 -19.30
N LEU A 130 2.64 24.12 -18.98
CA LEU A 130 3.15 22.90 -19.64
C LEU A 130 2.86 22.85 -21.14
N THR A 131 1.84 23.56 -21.64
CA THR A 131 1.63 23.65 -23.09
C THR A 131 2.73 24.41 -23.83
N SER A 132 3.34 25.39 -23.19
CA SER A 132 4.38 26.25 -23.77
C SER A 132 5.79 25.91 -23.28
N GLN A 133 5.89 25.39 -22.06
CA GLN A 133 7.09 24.98 -21.37
C GLN A 133 6.89 23.56 -20.80
N PRO A 134 6.93 22.52 -21.65
CA PRO A 134 6.63 21.15 -21.24
C PRO A 134 7.48 20.65 -20.05
N GLU A 135 8.72 21.12 -19.96
CA GLU A 135 9.64 20.70 -18.89
C GLU A 135 9.60 21.59 -17.64
N ASP A 136 8.59 22.44 -17.47
CA ASP A 136 8.49 23.30 -16.27
C ASP A 136 8.30 22.48 -14.99
N PRO A 137 9.31 22.43 -14.08
CA PRO A 137 9.29 21.52 -12.94
C PRO A 137 8.23 21.89 -11.90
N ARG A 138 7.89 23.19 -11.76
CA ARG A 138 6.88 23.66 -10.81
C ARG A 138 5.50 23.19 -11.24
N SER A 139 5.19 23.32 -12.53
CA SER A 139 3.93 22.86 -13.09
C SER A 139 3.78 21.34 -13.02
N ILE A 140 4.85 20.58 -13.24
CA ILE A 140 4.85 19.13 -13.04
C ILE A 140 4.55 18.78 -11.58
N LEU A 141 5.19 19.43 -10.60
CA LEU A 141 4.93 19.22 -9.17
C LEU A 141 3.45 19.48 -8.80
N ILE A 142 2.86 20.54 -9.35
CA ILE A 142 1.45 20.88 -9.12
C ILE A 142 0.54 19.77 -9.70
N VAL A 143 0.78 19.35 -10.94
CA VAL A 143 -0.02 18.32 -11.61
C VAL A 143 0.08 16.97 -10.89
N ILE A 144 1.27 16.55 -10.48
CA ILE A 144 1.45 15.28 -9.76
C ILE A 144 0.66 15.31 -8.44
N GLN A 145 0.84 16.35 -7.61
CA GLN A 145 0.19 16.44 -6.30
C GLN A 145 -1.33 16.56 -6.40
N MET A 146 -1.84 17.35 -7.36
CA MET A 146 -3.28 17.58 -7.47
C MET A 146 -4.06 16.45 -8.15
N ILE A 147 -3.38 15.54 -8.85
CA ILE A 147 -4.04 14.47 -9.60
C ILE A 147 -3.57 13.09 -9.14
N SER A 148 -2.28 12.81 -9.24
CA SER A 148 -1.76 11.48 -8.87
C SER A 148 -1.89 11.23 -7.37
N GLU A 149 -1.50 12.21 -6.54
CA GLU A 149 -1.55 12.04 -5.08
C GLU A 149 -2.99 12.10 -4.55
N ALA A 150 -3.85 12.94 -5.16
CA ALA A 150 -5.28 12.95 -4.89
C ALA A 150 -5.96 11.61 -5.25
N ALA A 151 -5.50 10.92 -6.30
CA ALA A 151 -6.00 9.59 -6.63
C ALA A 151 -5.51 8.50 -5.65
N ARG A 152 -4.32 8.68 -5.05
CA ARG A 152 -3.75 7.73 -4.08
C ARG A 152 -4.34 7.89 -2.69
N TYR A 153 -4.63 9.12 -2.25
CA TYR A 153 -5.05 9.42 -0.89
C TYR A 153 -6.30 10.31 -0.86
N TRP A 154 -7.33 9.87 -0.15
CA TRP A 154 -8.54 10.68 0.01
C TRP A 154 -8.28 11.97 0.78
N GLU A 155 -7.31 12.01 1.71
CA GLU A 155 -7.00 13.23 2.44
C GLU A 155 -6.53 14.33 1.48
N ILE A 156 -5.74 13.95 0.47
CA ILE A 156 -5.24 14.88 -0.55
C ILE A 156 -6.38 15.26 -1.49
N GLU A 157 -7.21 14.31 -1.92
CA GLU A 157 -8.42 14.59 -2.69
C GLU A 157 -9.35 15.59 -1.96
N SER A 158 -9.58 15.37 -0.68
CA SER A 158 -10.40 16.22 0.18
C SER A 158 -9.82 17.63 0.28
N ARG A 159 -8.50 17.78 0.39
CA ARG A 159 -7.85 19.09 0.35
C ARG A 159 -8.07 19.80 -0.99
N VAL A 160 -7.90 19.10 -2.10
CA VAL A 160 -8.14 19.63 -3.46
C VAL A 160 -9.60 20.04 -3.65
N ARG A 161 -10.56 19.26 -3.14
CA ARG A 161 -12.00 19.53 -3.29
C ARG A 161 -12.47 20.71 -2.44
N ASN A 162 -11.96 20.83 -1.23
CA ASN A 162 -12.52 21.72 -0.21
C ASN A 162 -11.78 23.04 -0.04
N ASN A 163 -10.60 23.20 -0.64
CA ASN A 163 -9.81 24.44 -0.53
C ASN A 163 -9.65 25.09 -1.90
N VAL A 164 -9.81 26.42 -1.94
CA VAL A 164 -9.56 27.21 -3.16
C VAL A 164 -8.06 27.19 -3.49
N GLU A 165 -7.23 27.36 -2.46
CA GLU A 165 -5.77 27.29 -2.51
C GLU A 165 -5.25 26.79 -1.15
N PHE A 166 -4.19 25.99 -1.16
CA PHE A 166 -3.52 25.50 0.05
C PHE A 166 -2.06 25.15 -0.25
N SER A 167 -1.20 25.20 0.76
CA SER A 167 0.16 24.64 0.67
C SER A 167 0.19 23.23 1.25
N PRO A 168 0.96 22.29 0.66
CA PRO A 168 1.24 21.00 1.28
C PRO A 168 1.86 21.19 2.67
N ASP A 169 1.32 20.50 3.67
CA ASP A 169 1.93 20.42 5.00
C ASP A 169 2.80 19.17 5.12
N GLY A 170 3.59 19.08 6.20
CA GLY A 170 4.48 17.93 6.42
C GLY A 170 3.76 16.58 6.40
N TYR A 171 2.50 16.53 6.86
CA TYR A 171 1.71 15.31 6.83
C TYR A 171 1.38 14.85 5.41
N MET A 172 0.93 15.76 4.54
CA MET A 172 0.72 15.47 3.12
C MET A 172 2.01 15.02 2.43
N ILE A 173 3.12 15.72 2.69
CA ILE A 173 4.43 15.36 2.15
C ILE A 173 4.88 13.96 2.61
N ASP A 174 4.63 13.61 3.87
CA ASP A 174 4.95 12.28 4.40
C ASP A 174 4.11 11.18 3.74
N LEU A 175 2.82 11.42 3.47
CA LEU A 175 1.98 10.48 2.72
C LEU A 175 2.55 10.21 1.33
N GLU A 176 2.92 11.26 0.59
CA GLU A 176 3.50 11.16 -0.75
C GLU A 176 4.81 10.38 -0.73
N ASN A 177 5.71 10.70 0.21
CA ASN A 177 7.03 10.10 0.30
C ASN A 177 6.99 8.62 0.72
N ASN A 178 5.98 8.22 1.50
CA ASN A 178 5.87 6.86 2.04
C ASN A 178 4.89 5.96 1.29
N TRP A 179 4.25 6.42 0.20
CA TRP A 179 3.28 5.63 -0.56
C TRP A 179 3.80 4.25 -0.99
N GLY A 180 5.03 4.19 -1.50
CA GLY A 180 5.67 2.93 -1.88
C GLY A 180 5.91 2.01 -0.68
N SER A 181 6.43 2.56 0.42
CA SER A 181 6.67 1.82 1.67
C SER A 181 5.37 1.30 2.28
N LEU A 182 4.32 2.12 2.35
CA LEU A 182 3.00 1.71 2.84
C LEU A 182 2.41 0.60 1.97
N SER A 183 2.49 0.74 0.64
CA SER A 183 2.03 -0.29 -0.30
C SER A 183 2.77 -1.62 -0.10
N ALA A 184 4.09 -1.57 0.10
CA ALA A 184 4.92 -2.73 0.39
C ALA A 184 4.52 -3.38 1.72
N GLN A 185 4.37 -2.60 2.79
CA GLN A 185 4.02 -3.14 4.10
C GLN A 185 2.61 -3.73 4.15
N ILE A 186 1.65 -3.18 3.41
CA ILE A 186 0.31 -3.78 3.28
C ILE A 186 0.40 -5.12 2.57
N GLN A 187 1.10 -5.18 1.42
CA GLN A 187 1.23 -6.42 0.66
C GLN A 187 2.06 -7.46 1.43
N MET A 188 3.15 -7.08 2.08
CA MET A 188 3.99 -8.00 2.86
C MET A 188 3.43 -8.30 4.26
N SER A 189 2.30 -7.69 4.65
CA SER A 189 1.73 -7.87 5.98
C SER A 189 1.37 -9.33 6.24
N ASP A 190 1.60 -9.77 7.48
CA ASP A 190 1.14 -11.07 7.96
C ASP A 190 0.15 -10.82 9.10
N PHE A 191 -1.03 -11.46 9.04
CA PHE A 191 -2.15 -11.16 9.94
C PHE A 191 -2.47 -9.66 10.05
N LEU A 192 -2.42 -8.95 8.92
CA LEU A 192 -2.63 -7.50 8.82
C LEU A 192 -1.55 -6.64 9.51
N ALA A 193 -0.57 -7.22 10.20
CA ALA A 193 0.50 -6.49 10.88
C ALA A 193 1.68 -6.22 9.93
N PHE A 194 2.25 -5.02 10.01
CA PHE A 194 3.42 -4.63 9.24
C PHE A 194 4.69 -5.20 9.85
N GLU A 195 5.69 -5.47 9.01
CA GLU A 195 7.01 -5.89 9.49
C GLU A 195 7.76 -4.76 10.22
N THR A 196 7.62 -3.56 9.70
CA THR A 196 8.28 -2.34 10.16
C THR A 196 7.23 -1.24 10.17
N GLU A 197 7.09 -0.59 11.32
CA GLU A 197 6.18 0.54 11.46
C GLU A 197 6.65 1.72 10.58
N ILE A 198 5.70 2.44 10.00
CA ILE A 198 5.95 3.63 9.20
C ILE A 198 5.29 4.81 9.90
N THR A 199 6.09 5.83 10.21
CA THR A 199 5.58 7.07 10.80
C THR A 199 5.25 8.08 9.72
N ILE A 200 4.03 8.62 9.76
CA ILE A 200 3.51 9.66 8.87
C ILE A 200 3.08 10.83 9.75
N GLY A 201 3.84 11.92 9.75
CA GLY A 201 3.70 13.00 10.72
C GLY A 201 3.85 12.51 12.16
N ASP A 202 2.79 12.63 12.95
CA ASP A 202 2.70 12.17 14.35
C ASP A 202 2.00 10.79 14.50
N ARG A 203 1.62 10.16 13.37
CA ARG A 203 0.87 8.91 13.35
C ARG A 203 1.77 7.74 12.95
N VAL A 204 1.54 6.60 13.57
CA VAL A 204 2.24 5.35 13.24
C VAL A 204 1.29 4.44 12.46
N ALA A 205 1.76 3.94 11.33
CA ALA A 205 1.16 2.86 10.56
C ALA A 205 1.95 1.58 10.79
N ASP A 206 1.34 0.65 11.51
CA ASP A 206 1.93 -0.60 11.99
C ASP A 206 1.10 -1.81 11.56
N ASN A 207 -0.08 -1.58 10.98
CA ASN A 207 -0.98 -2.61 10.46
C ASN A 207 -1.91 -2.02 9.38
N VAL A 208 -2.61 -2.88 8.63
CA VAL A 208 -3.49 -2.42 7.53
C VAL A 208 -4.74 -1.66 8.01
N ASN A 209 -5.07 -1.73 9.30
CA ASN A 209 -6.18 -1.00 9.90
C ASN A 209 -5.74 0.31 10.56
N SER A 210 -4.44 0.65 10.52
CA SER A 210 -3.97 1.93 11.02
C SER A 210 -4.69 3.07 10.29
N PHE A 211 -5.03 4.15 11.00
CA PHE A 211 -5.84 5.25 10.46
C PHE A 211 -5.27 5.79 9.13
N VAL A 212 -3.95 5.86 9.01
CA VAL A 212 -3.27 6.35 7.80
C VAL A 212 -3.56 5.47 6.57
N ILE A 213 -3.79 4.17 6.78
CA ILE A 213 -4.10 3.22 5.71
C ILE A 213 -5.56 3.32 5.28
N ALA A 214 -6.47 3.64 6.19
CA ALA A 214 -7.88 3.86 5.86
C ALA A 214 -8.07 4.96 4.79
N GLY A 215 -7.06 5.83 4.64
CA GLY A 215 -7.04 6.85 3.63
C GLY A 215 -6.38 6.53 2.29
N LEU A 216 -5.74 5.36 2.17
CA LEU A 216 -5.06 4.93 0.96
C LEU A 216 -6.05 4.27 -0.01
N TYR A 217 -6.28 4.89 -1.17
CA TYR A 217 -7.19 4.41 -2.21
C TYR A 217 -6.52 3.55 -3.27
N LEU A 218 -5.25 3.84 -3.59
CA LEU A 218 -4.49 3.11 -4.59
C LEU A 218 -3.14 2.69 -4.01
N MET A 219 -2.78 1.43 -4.19
CA MET A 219 -1.48 0.89 -3.79
C MET A 219 -0.60 0.65 -5.01
N LEU A 220 0.70 0.83 -4.83
CA LEU A 220 1.70 0.33 -5.77
C LEU A 220 1.74 -1.20 -5.67
N PHE A 221 1.66 -1.92 -6.78
CA PHE A 221 1.88 -3.38 -6.75
C PHE A 221 3.35 -3.68 -6.41
N VAL A 222 3.56 -4.57 -5.44
CA VAL A 222 4.87 -5.00 -4.96
C VAL A 222 5.02 -6.51 -5.15
N CYS A 223 4.02 -7.29 -4.70
CA CYS A 223 4.04 -8.74 -4.78
C CYS A 223 2.64 -9.33 -4.59
N ASP A 224 2.47 -10.58 -5.02
CA ASP A 224 1.30 -11.40 -4.83
C ASP A 224 1.36 -12.15 -3.49
N ASN A 225 0.27 -12.05 -2.74
CA ASN A 225 0.07 -12.77 -1.49
C ASN A 225 -0.53 -14.14 -1.79
N ASN A 226 0.27 -15.05 -2.32
CA ASN A 226 -0.21 -16.39 -2.64
C ASN A 226 -0.12 -17.31 -1.40
N PRO A 227 -1.23 -17.67 -0.73
CA PRO A 227 -1.22 -18.44 0.52
C PRO A 227 -0.69 -19.88 0.37
N THR A 228 -0.43 -20.36 -0.85
CA THR A 228 0.00 -21.74 -1.13
C THR A 228 1.52 -21.97 -1.16
N ALA A 229 2.36 -20.94 -1.08
CA ALA A 229 3.81 -21.09 -1.16
C ALA A 229 4.49 -21.38 0.21
N SER A 230 4.04 -22.42 0.92
CA SER A 230 4.89 -23.05 1.95
C SER A 230 4.46 -24.50 2.22
N THR A 231 4.64 -25.37 1.23
CA THR A 231 4.78 -26.80 1.50
C THR A 231 6.20 -27.21 1.16
N THR A 232 6.88 -27.64 2.22
CA THR A 232 8.16 -28.36 2.24
C THR A 232 8.36 -29.24 1.01
N ALA A 233 9.53 -29.11 0.40
CA ALA A 233 10.07 -30.09 -0.52
C ALA A 233 10.13 -31.47 0.17
N SER A 234 9.11 -32.30 -0.06
CA SER A 234 9.17 -33.73 0.14
C SER A 234 8.77 -34.38 -1.17
N SER A 235 9.78 -34.94 -1.83
CA SER A 235 9.66 -35.73 -3.03
C SER A 235 8.71 -36.90 -2.80
N THR A 236 7.54 -36.91 -3.43
CA THR A 236 6.98 -38.12 -4.08
C THR A 236 6.02 -37.70 -5.19
N ASN A 237 6.29 -38.20 -6.39
CA ASN A 237 5.48 -38.04 -7.59
C ASN A 237 4.04 -38.53 -7.37
N THR A 238 3.05 -37.66 -7.55
CA THR A 238 1.83 -38.00 -8.29
C THR A 238 1.31 -36.76 -8.99
N SER A 239 1.16 -36.87 -10.31
CA SER A 239 0.70 -35.82 -11.22
C SER A 239 -0.76 -35.45 -10.97
N PHE A 240 -1.04 -34.15 -10.87
CA PHE A 240 -2.31 -33.58 -11.31
C PHE A 240 -2.00 -32.32 -12.12
N ASP A 241 -2.10 -32.46 -13.44
CA ASP A 241 -1.97 -31.41 -14.43
C ASP A 241 -3.08 -30.37 -14.31
N VAL A 242 -2.71 -29.09 -14.18
CA VAL A 242 -3.47 -27.95 -14.74
C VAL A 242 -2.44 -26.93 -15.26
N PRO A 243 -2.60 -26.38 -16.48
CA PRO A 243 -1.52 -25.68 -17.17
C PRO A 243 -1.47 -24.21 -16.76
N HIS A 244 -0.33 -23.73 -16.24
CA HIS A 244 -0.04 -22.30 -16.23
C HIS A 244 1.38 -22.01 -16.76
N LEU A 245 1.39 -21.01 -17.64
CA LEU A 245 2.44 -20.53 -18.52
C LEU A 245 3.58 -19.87 -17.72
N GLN A 246 4.83 -20.32 -17.90
CA GLN A 246 6.01 -19.69 -17.31
C GLN A 246 6.39 -18.42 -18.08
N LEU A 247 6.48 -17.29 -17.38
CA LEU A 247 7.02 -16.03 -17.93
C LEU A 247 8.44 -15.78 -17.40
N VAL A 248 9.38 -15.69 -18.34
CA VAL A 248 10.76 -15.28 -18.16
C VAL A 248 10.84 -13.78 -18.43
N THR A 249 11.41 -12.98 -17.52
CA THR A 249 11.99 -11.66 -17.89
C THR A 249 13.18 -11.28 -17.02
N GLN A 250 14.35 -11.15 -17.68
CA GLN A 250 15.47 -10.29 -17.27
C GLN A 250 15.13 -8.83 -17.71
N GLN A 251 15.63 -7.68 -17.22
CA GLN A 251 16.92 -7.26 -16.65
C GLN A 251 16.76 -5.98 -15.76
N GLN A 252 17.81 -5.78 -14.94
CA GLN A 252 18.14 -4.74 -13.92
C GLN A 252 18.07 -3.26 -14.39
N GLN A 253 17.95 -2.24 -13.52
CA GLN A 253 19.04 -1.67 -12.68
C GLN A 253 18.60 -0.77 -11.48
N GLN A 254 19.08 -1.15 -10.27
CA GLN A 254 19.77 -0.40 -9.18
C GLN A 254 19.08 0.83 -8.49
N GLN A 255 19.03 1.05 -7.17
CA GLN A 255 19.22 0.34 -5.87
C GLN A 255 18.91 1.37 -4.72
N PRO A 256 18.72 1.03 -3.41
CA PRO A 256 19.69 0.30 -2.58
C PRO A 256 19.17 -0.93 -1.80
N ASN A 257 20.09 -1.89 -1.71
CA ASN A 257 20.16 -3.15 -0.94
C ASN A 257 19.11 -3.47 0.14
N LEU A 258 18.40 -4.60 -0.05
CA LEU A 258 18.09 -5.59 1.00
C LEU A 258 18.43 -7.01 0.47
N LEU A 259 18.79 -7.90 1.38
CA LEU A 259 19.65 -9.10 1.24
C LEU A 259 19.14 -10.27 0.37
N GLY A 260 19.90 -10.68 -0.65
CA GLY A 260 20.54 -12.02 -0.78
C GLY A 260 19.78 -13.33 -1.12
N VAL A 261 19.69 -13.65 -2.42
CA VAL A 261 19.88 -14.95 -3.15
C VAL A 261 18.87 -16.12 -3.00
N GLY A 262 18.23 -16.45 -4.13
CA GLY A 262 17.80 -17.82 -4.48
C GLY A 262 16.60 -17.88 -5.43
N GLY A 263 16.81 -18.19 -6.71
CA GLY A 263 15.74 -18.21 -7.71
C GLY A 263 14.71 -19.32 -7.53
N ALA A 264 13.43 -18.92 -7.45
CA ALA A 264 12.20 -19.59 -7.89
C ALA A 264 11.01 -18.71 -7.43
N ASP A 265 10.07 -18.36 -8.33
CA ASP A 265 8.83 -17.58 -8.08
C ASP A 265 8.97 -16.12 -7.59
N ASP A 266 9.43 -15.22 -8.48
CA ASP A 266 9.71 -13.79 -8.25
C ASP A 266 8.48 -12.86 -8.23
N GLN A 267 7.31 -13.37 -7.81
CA GLN A 267 6.12 -12.54 -7.59
C GLN A 267 5.48 -12.76 -6.23
N THR A 268 5.96 -13.70 -5.41
CA THR A 268 5.34 -13.98 -4.12
C THR A 268 5.93 -13.08 -3.03
N CYS A 269 5.09 -12.54 -2.14
CA CYS A 269 5.57 -11.76 -1.02
C CYS A 269 6.43 -12.62 -0.08
N ASN A 270 7.74 -12.37 -0.07
CA ASN A 270 8.66 -13.00 0.87
C ASN A 270 8.58 -12.28 2.21
N HIS A 271 7.82 -12.85 3.15
CA HIS A 271 7.78 -12.37 4.53
C HIS A 271 9.16 -12.54 5.18
N SER A 272 9.54 -11.56 6.00
CA SER A 272 10.84 -11.54 6.68
C SER A 272 11.14 -12.74 7.57
N VAL A 273 12.43 -13.02 7.69
CA VAL A 273 13.02 -14.15 8.43
C VAL A 273 12.75 -14.06 9.93
N ASP A 274 12.47 -12.88 10.47
CA ASP A 274 11.97 -12.73 11.84
C ASP A 274 10.45 -12.51 11.80
N PRO A 275 9.64 -13.53 12.13
CA PRO A 275 8.18 -13.43 12.10
C PRO A 275 7.61 -12.73 13.34
N ARG A 276 8.45 -12.27 14.27
CA ARG A 276 7.99 -11.63 15.51
C ARG A 276 7.52 -10.21 15.25
N ARG A 277 6.37 -9.86 15.81
CA ARG A 277 5.69 -8.57 15.70
C ARG A 277 5.24 -8.09 17.07
N ARG A 278 5.02 -6.78 17.21
CA ARG A 278 4.26 -6.25 18.34
C ARG A 278 2.79 -6.31 17.98
N ILE A 279 1.95 -6.62 18.96
CA ILE A 279 0.50 -6.47 18.82
C ILE A 279 0.13 -5.22 19.59
N MET A 280 -0.24 -4.17 18.87
CA MET A 280 -0.70 -2.91 19.46
C MET A 280 -2.20 -3.00 19.74
N GLY A 281 -2.60 -2.44 20.86
CA GLY A 281 -3.97 -2.40 21.31
C GLY A 281 -4.38 -0.98 21.71
N ARG A 282 -5.31 -0.92 22.66
CA ARG A 282 -5.92 0.33 23.13
C ARG A 282 -4.87 1.37 23.55
N ASN A 283 -5.07 2.62 23.11
CA ASN A 283 -4.19 3.77 23.38
C ASN A 283 -2.74 3.61 22.89
N GLY A 284 -2.49 2.78 21.87
CA GLY A 284 -1.14 2.55 21.35
C GLY A 284 -0.24 1.75 22.31
N MET A 285 -0.81 1.06 23.29
CA MET A 285 -0.08 0.15 24.17
C MET A 285 0.09 -1.23 23.54
N CYS A 286 1.10 -1.95 23.96
CA CYS A 286 1.46 -3.26 23.42
C CYS A 286 0.95 -4.40 24.31
N VAL A 287 0.51 -5.49 23.66
CA VAL A 287 0.23 -6.78 24.30
C VAL A 287 1.55 -7.32 24.89
N ASP A 288 1.58 -7.54 26.20
CA ASP A 288 2.78 -7.82 26.99
C ASP A 288 2.55 -9.03 27.91
N VAL A 289 3.49 -9.98 27.94
CA VAL A 289 3.53 -11.04 28.97
C VAL A 289 3.96 -10.42 30.29
N GLU A 290 3.05 -10.38 31.27
CA GLU A 290 3.21 -9.58 32.48
C GLU A 290 4.54 -9.88 33.17
N LYS A 291 5.34 -8.83 33.40
CA LYS A 291 6.63 -8.88 34.12
C LYS A 291 7.66 -9.85 33.53
N PHE A 292 7.52 -10.24 32.25
CA PHE A 292 8.39 -11.23 31.61
C PHE A 292 8.29 -12.63 32.26
N ILE A 293 7.18 -12.96 32.93
CA ILE A 293 7.00 -14.25 33.60
C ILE A 293 6.30 -15.23 32.66
N TYR A 294 6.99 -16.29 32.25
CA TYR A 294 6.46 -17.33 31.34
C TYR A 294 6.00 -18.59 32.10
N LEU A 295 5.55 -18.44 33.34
CA LEU A 295 4.84 -19.51 34.04
C LEU A 295 3.44 -19.66 33.43
N ASP A 296 2.94 -20.89 33.35
CA ASP A 296 1.60 -21.14 32.81
C ASP A 296 0.54 -20.36 33.61
N ASN A 297 -0.41 -19.80 32.87
CA ASN A 297 -1.48 -18.95 33.39
C ASN A 297 -1.01 -17.56 33.88
N ASN A 298 0.24 -17.15 33.59
CA ASN A 298 0.64 -15.77 33.83
C ASN A 298 -0.16 -14.82 32.91
N PRO A 299 -0.71 -13.71 33.42
CA PRO A 299 -1.59 -12.85 32.64
C PRO A 299 -0.88 -12.18 31.46
N ILE A 300 -1.67 -11.91 30.41
CA ILE A 300 -1.31 -10.96 29.38
C ILE A 300 -1.94 -9.61 29.70
N VAL A 301 -1.16 -8.54 29.53
CA VAL A 301 -1.56 -7.17 29.85
C VAL A 301 -1.31 -6.22 28.69
N LEU A 302 -1.92 -5.04 28.73
CA LEU A 302 -1.42 -3.88 27.98
C LEU A 302 -0.33 -3.18 28.77
N PHE A 303 0.75 -2.84 28.09
CA PHE A 303 1.87 -2.10 28.66
C PHE A 303 2.46 -1.13 27.62
N PRO A 304 3.05 0.00 28.03
CA PRO A 304 3.77 0.87 27.11
C PRO A 304 4.74 0.08 26.22
N CYS A 305 4.70 0.37 24.91
CA CYS A 305 5.54 -0.31 23.93
C CYS A 305 7.02 -0.02 24.20
N LYS A 306 7.83 -1.06 24.37
CA LYS A 306 9.26 -0.97 24.73
C LYS A 306 10.12 -0.96 23.47
N THR A 307 11.15 -0.11 23.45
CA THR A 307 12.00 0.16 22.27
C THR A 307 13.14 -0.83 22.03
N SER A 308 13.53 -1.67 22.99
CA SER A 308 14.55 -2.72 22.82
C SER A 308 13.94 -4.13 22.67
N ASP A 309 14.77 -5.16 22.41
CA ASP A 309 14.46 -6.60 22.27
C ASP A 309 13.82 -7.26 23.52
N PHE A 310 12.87 -6.58 24.18
CA PHE A 310 12.07 -7.15 25.25
C PHE A 310 11.10 -8.17 24.66
N LYS A 311 11.58 -9.42 24.60
CA LYS A 311 10.89 -10.56 24.00
C LYS A 311 9.44 -10.76 24.51
N ASN A 312 9.08 -10.22 25.68
CA ASN A 312 7.72 -10.31 26.22
C ASN A 312 6.67 -9.41 25.55
N GLN A 313 7.05 -8.53 24.61
CA GLN A 313 6.10 -7.80 23.75
C GLN A 313 6.18 -8.26 22.29
N PHE A 314 6.97 -9.30 22.01
CA PHE A 314 7.13 -9.85 20.68
C PHE A 314 6.33 -11.14 20.55
N TRP A 315 5.55 -11.19 19.48
CA TRP A 315 4.60 -12.24 19.17
C TRP A 315 4.84 -12.76 17.76
N THR A 316 4.97 -14.07 17.61
CA THR A 316 4.96 -14.75 16.32
C THR A 316 3.51 -15.13 16.02
N LEU A 317 2.97 -14.63 14.91
CA LEU A 317 1.62 -14.96 14.47
C LEU A 317 1.74 -16.14 13.49
N GLY A 318 1.44 -17.34 13.97
CA GLY A 318 1.53 -18.56 13.17
C GLY A 318 0.37 -18.69 12.19
N LYS A 319 0.65 -19.14 10.96
CA LYS A 319 -0.38 -19.42 9.93
C LYS A 319 -1.48 -20.40 10.39
N ASN A 320 -1.22 -21.18 11.44
CA ASN A 320 -2.19 -22.08 12.09
C ASN A 320 -3.17 -21.35 13.04
N GLY A 321 -3.07 -20.02 13.16
CA GLY A 321 -3.87 -19.20 14.07
C GLY A 321 -3.35 -19.16 15.51
N ARG A 322 -2.20 -19.80 15.81
CA ARG A 322 -1.58 -19.69 17.13
C ARG A 322 -0.70 -18.45 17.20
N ILE A 323 -0.75 -17.76 18.34
CA ILE A 323 0.06 -16.56 18.58
C ILE A 323 1.04 -16.91 19.70
N GLN A 324 2.34 -16.77 19.44
CA GLN A 324 3.38 -17.27 20.33
C GLN A 324 4.29 -16.15 20.81
N SER A 325 4.65 -16.19 22.10
CA SER A 325 5.77 -15.40 22.62
C SER A 325 6.78 -16.36 23.21
N LEU A 326 8.03 -16.29 22.71
CA LEU A 326 9.03 -17.35 22.91
C LEU A 326 8.46 -18.72 22.49
N GLU A 327 8.46 -19.70 23.39
CA GLU A 327 8.00 -21.07 23.15
C GLU A 327 6.55 -21.28 23.65
N LYS A 328 5.87 -20.23 24.12
CA LYS A 328 4.53 -20.31 24.70
C LYS A 328 3.48 -19.58 23.88
N CYS A 329 2.23 -19.98 24.05
CA CYS A 329 1.10 -19.49 23.29
C CYS A 329 0.22 -18.52 24.10
N LEU A 330 -0.34 -17.54 23.40
CA LEU A 330 -1.46 -16.72 23.83
C LEU A 330 -2.70 -17.62 23.94
N ALA A 331 -3.28 -17.73 25.13
CA ALA A 331 -4.36 -18.64 25.41
C ALA A 331 -5.53 -17.95 26.10
N ALA A 332 -6.75 -18.25 25.65
CA ALA A 332 -7.96 -17.92 26.39
C ALA A 332 -8.18 -18.94 27.52
N SER A 333 -8.35 -18.48 28.76
CA SER A 333 -8.62 -19.37 29.91
C SER A 333 -10.07 -19.88 29.97
N GLY A 334 -10.94 -19.41 29.07
CA GLY A 334 -12.36 -19.76 29.00
C GLY A 334 -13.00 -19.22 27.71
N THR A 335 -14.28 -19.49 27.52
CA THR A 335 -15.04 -19.13 26.30
C THR A 335 -16.09 -18.05 26.53
N GLU A 336 -16.22 -17.55 27.76
CA GLU A 336 -17.21 -16.53 28.15
C GLU A 336 -16.59 -15.13 28.18
N SER A 337 -17.41 -14.09 28.01
CA SER A 337 -16.98 -12.70 28.20
C SER A 337 -16.42 -12.51 29.62
N GLY A 338 -15.29 -11.80 29.71
CA GLY A 338 -14.50 -11.63 30.92
C GLY A 338 -13.47 -12.74 31.18
N SER A 339 -13.43 -13.81 30.38
CA SER A 339 -12.40 -14.86 30.51
C SER A 339 -11.00 -14.25 30.35
N SER A 340 -10.09 -14.59 31.25
CA SER A 340 -8.70 -14.10 31.21
C SER A 340 -7.96 -14.61 29.97
N VAL A 341 -7.02 -13.81 29.48
CA VAL A 341 -6.05 -14.23 28.47
C VAL A 341 -4.66 -14.31 29.11
N VAL A 342 -3.99 -15.43 28.88
CA VAL A 342 -2.76 -15.83 29.59
C VAL A 342 -1.70 -16.35 28.62
N ILE A 343 -0.45 -16.37 29.09
CA ILE A 343 0.60 -17.16 28.46
C ILE A 343 0.54 -18.60 28.98
N HIS A 344 0.60 -19.58 28.08
CA HIS A 344 0.55 -20.98 28.46
C HIS A 344 1.35 -21.85 27.47
N GLU A 345 1.84 -22.99 27.93
CA GLU A 345 2.43 -24.01 27.06
C GLU A 345 1.49 -24.38 25.89
N CYS A 346 2.03 -24.40 24.67
CA CYS A 346 1.21 -24.53 23.46
C CYS A 346 0.55 -25.91 23.29
N GLU A 347 1.18 -26.97 23.79
CA GLU A 347 0.76 -28.35 23.53
C GLU A 347 -0.08 -28.96 24.67
N THR A 348 -0.30 -28.20 25.76
CA THR A 348 -1.04 -28.69 26.94
C THR A 348 -2.51 -28.28 26.95
N LEU A 349 -2.88 -27.29 26.13
CA LEU A 349 -4.25 -26.79 26.04
C LEU A 349 -4.96 -27.30 24.79
N ASP A 350 -6.30 -27.34 24.89
CA ASP A 350 -7.15 -27.58 23.72
C ASP A 350 -6.99 -26.45 22.70
N ASP A 351 -6.95 -26.80 21.42
CA ASP A 351 -6.68 -25.86 20.33
C ASP A 351 -7.74 -24.76 20.24
N ASN A 352 -8.95 -24.99 20.78
CA ASN A 352 -10.00 -23.98 20.91
C ASN A 352 -9.57 -22.76 21.75
N ALA A 353 -8.72 -22.96 22.75
CA ALA A 353 -8.18 -21.88 23.58
C ALA A 353 -7.06 -21.09 22.87
N LEU A 354 -6.44 -21.67 21.84
CA LEU A 354 -5.18 -21.21 21.24
C LEU A 354 -5.34 -20.60 19.85
N ARG A 355 -6.49 -20.80 19.20
CA ARG A 355 -6.75 -20.27 17.87
C ARG A 355 -7.28 -18.85 17.91
N TRP A 356 -6.59 -17.95 17.23
CA TRP A 356 -6.92 -16.55 17.07
C TRP A 356 -7.05 -16.21 15.59
N ALA A 357 -7.94 -15.29 15.29
CA ALA A 357 -8.16 -14.76 13.95
C ALA A 357 -8.28 -13.24 14.02
N MET A 358 -7.63 -12.56 13.09
CA MET A 358 -7.81 -11.13 12.91
C MET A 358 -9.10 -10.90 12.12
N SER A 359 -10.03 -10.14 12.68
CA SER A 359 -11.24 -9.73 11.96
C SER A 359 -10.93 -8.59 10.98
N TYR A 360 -11.85 -8.36 10.02
CA TYR A 360 -11.74 -7.25 9.06
C TYR A 360 -11.85 -5.87 9.71
N THR A 361 -12.36 -5.80 10.95
CA THR A 361 -12.43 -4.58 11.77
C THR A 361 -11.16 -4.34 12.59
N GLY A 362 -10.19 -5.26 12.54
CA GLY A 362 -8.93 -5.18 13.29
C GLY A 362 -8.98 -5.71 14.71
N GLU A 363 -10.06 -6.40 15.09
CA GLU A 363 -10.18 -7.06 16.39
C GLU A 363 -9.58 -8.46 16.34
N LEU A 364 -8.78 -8.82 17.36
CA LEU A 364 -8.18 -10.15 17.47
C LEU A 364 -9.12 -11.07 18.22
N VAL A 365 -9.74 -11.99 17.49
CA VAL A 365 -10.85 -12.81 17.97
C VAL A 365 -10.36 -14.23 18.25
N ASN A 366 -10.73 -14.80 19.39
CA ASN A 366 -10.53 -16.23 19.62
C ASN A 366 -11.52 -17.00 18.73
N ALA A 367 -10.99 -17.83 17.83
CA ALA A 367 -11.76 -18.44 16.74
C ALA A 367 -12.87 -19.40 17.23
N HIS A 368 -12.73 -19.96 18.44
CA HIS A 368 -13.73 -20.86 19.01
C HIS A 368 -14.87 -20.12 19.69
N SER A 369 -14.56 -19.17 20.57
CA SER A 369 -15.56 -18.40 21.32
C SER A 369 -16.22 -17.29 20.49
N GLY A 370 -15.54 -16.79 19.45
CA GLY A 370 -15.97 -15.63 18.69
C GLY A 370 -15.81 -14.30 19.43
N LEU A 371 -15.15 -14.29 20.59
CA LEU A 371 -14.95 -13.10 21.43
C LEU A 371 -13.59 -12.45 21.17
N ALA A 372 -13.54 -11.13 21.30
CA ALA A 372 -12.36 -10.33 20.99
C ALA A 372 -11.42 -10.17 22.19
N LEU A 373 -10.12 -10.18 21.93
CA LEU A 373 -9.06 -9.80 22.86
C LEU A 373 -9.24 -8.33 23.25
N THR A 374 -9.64 -8.10 24.49
CA THR A 374 -10.11 -6.81 24.97
C THR A 374 -9.34 -6.37 26.20
N ALA A 375 -9.03 -5.07 26.27
CA ALA A 375 -8.58 -4.41 27.49
C ALA A 375 -9.70 -3.55 28.06
N LYS A 376 -10.22 -3.92 29.23
CA LYS A 376 -11.30 -3.17 29.90
C LYS A 376 -10.95 -1.71 30.13
N ASP A 377 -9.71 -1.47 30.51
CA ASP A 377 -9.13 -0.14 30.73
C ASP A 377 -7.91 0.06 29.81
N GLY A 378 -7.56 1.33 29.58
CA GLY A 378 -6.42 1.74 28.76
C GLY A 378 -5.24 2.26 29.58
N THR A 379 -5.03 1.71 30.77
CA THR A 379 -3.94 2.08 31.70
C THR A 379 -2.85 1.03 31.73
N ASP A 380 -1.67 1.38 32.25
CA ASP A 380 -0.55 0.46 32.43
C ASP A 380 -0.96 -0.81 33.19
N ALA A 381 -0.49 -1.96 32.67
CA ALA A 381 -0.75 -3.30 33.22
C ALA A 381 -2.24 -3.70 33.27
N SER A 382 -3.08 -3.12 32.40
CA SER A 382 -4.48 -3.56 32.23
C SER A 382 -4.51 -4.99 31.70
N LYS A 383 -5.16 -5.91 32.41
CA LYS A 383 -5.28 -7.31 31.99
C LYS A 383 -6.13 -7.44 30.73
N LEU A 384 -5.71 -8.33 29.83
CA LEU A 384 -6.48 -8.70 28.66
C LEU A 384 -7.46 -9.84 28.98
N THR A 385 -8.68 -9.68 28.47
CA THR A 385 -9.79 -10.63 28.62
C THR A 385 -10.50 -10.83 27.29
N LEU A 386 -11.32 -11.86 27.17
CA LEU A 386 -12.29 -11.98 26.08
C LEU A 386 -13.50 -11.07 26.32
N ASN A 387 -14.05 -10.45 25.28
CA ASN A 387 -15.33 -9.72 25.35
C ASN A 387 -16.10 -9.73 24.03
#